data_AF-A0A7V6JWL2-F1
#
_entry.id   AF-A0A7V6JWL2-F1
#
_cell.length_a   1.000
_cell.length_b   1.000
_cell.length_c   1.000
_cell.angle_alpha   90.00
_cell.angle_beta   90.00
_cell.angle_gamma   90.00
#
_symmetry.space_group_name_H-M   'P 1'
#
loop_
_entity.id
_entity.type
_entity.pdbx_description
1 polymer ?
#
loop_
_entity_poly.entity_id
_entity_poly.type
_entity_poly.pdbx_seq_one_letter_code
_entity_poly.pdbx_strand_id
1 'polypeptide(L)'
;MTQHREKAGEIYRALIAAAAMISDYEINEIREFVTDRINMIPDFRLEYYEIVEEETLKPVHSVFEMSPEKKYYGCIALWAGEIRLIDNIEIRLR
;
A
#
# COMPACT_ATOMS: atom_id res chain seq x y z
N MET A 1 -24.68 0.42 5.01
CA MET A 1 -23.73 -0.65 4.62
C MET A 1 -23.10 -0.45 3.23
N THR A 2 -23.67 0.38 2.34
CA THR A 2 -23.15 0.62 0.97
C THR A 2 -21.88 1.48 0.92
N GLN A 3 -21.75 2.52 1.77
CA GLN A 3 -20.58 3.43 1.75
C GLN A 3 -19.24 2.72 2.03
N HIS A 4 -19.19 1.74 2.93
CA HIS A 4 -17.92 1.05 3.23
C HIS A 4 -17.43 0.15 2.11
N ARG A 5 -18.33 -0.42 1.27
CA ARG A 5 -17.94 -1.22 0.11
C ARG A 5 -17.32 -0.37 -0.99
N GLU A 6 -17.89 0.80 -1.26
CA GLU A 6 -17.34 1.73 -2.25
C GLU A 6 -16.01 2.32 -1.80
N LYS A 7 -15.92 2.72 -0.51
CA LYS A 7 -14.69 3.24 0.09
C LYS A 7 -13.58 2.17 0.22
N ALA A 8 -13.92 0.91 0.49
CA ALA A 8 -12.95 -0.20 0.46
C ALA A 8 -12.36 -0.41 -0.95
N GLY A 9 -13.12 -0.10 -1.99
CA GLY A 9 -12.62 -0.10 -3.36
C GLY A 9 -11.49 0.90 -3.62
N GLU A 10 -11.45 2.03 -2.89
CA GLU A 10 -10.35 3.00 -3.02
C GLU A 10 -9.04 2.47 -2.44
N ILE A 11 -9.09 1.70 -1.35
CA ILE A 11 -7.91 1.06 -0.75
C ILE A 11 -7.29 0.10 -1.76
N TYR A 12 -8.10 -0.80 -2.30
CA TYR A 12 -7.67 -1.76 -3.31
C TYR A 12 -7.13 -1.06 -4.58
N ARG A 13 -7.76 0.02 -5.04
CA ARG A 13 -7.26 0.83 -6.16
C ARG A 13 -5.90 1.45 -5.86
N ALA A 14 -5.70 2.02 -4.67
CA ALA A 14 -4.42 2.59 -4.27
C ALA A 14 -3.32 1.53 -4.21
N LEU A 15 -3.64 0.34 -3.69
CA LEU A 15 -2.71 -0.80 -3.64
C LEU A 15 -2.32 -1.30 -5.05
N ILE A 16 -3.28 -1.46 -5.97
CA ILE A 16 -2.97 -1.83 -7.36
C ILE A 16 -2.06 -0.79 -8.02
N ALA A 17 -2.35 0.50 -7.84
CA ALA A 17 -1.53 1.56 -8.40
C ALA A 17 -0.10 1.53 -7.83
N ALA A 18 0.04 1.37 -6.52
CA ALA A 18 1.34 1.24 -5.87
C ALA A 18 2.12 0.01 -6.38
N ALA A 19 1.44 -1.13 -6.59
CA ALA A 19 2.05 -2.33 -7.16
C ALA A 19 2.54 -2.13 -8.60
N ALA A 20 1.84 -1.32 -9.40
CA ALA A 20 2.26 -1.00 -10.75
C ALA A 20 3.45 -0.01 -10.78
N MET A 21 3.53 0.90 -9.80
CA MET A 21 4.59 1.92 -9.71
C MET A 21 5.97 1.35 -9.39
N ILE A 22 6.08 0.12 -8.86
CA ILE A 22 7.37 -0.47 -8.46
C ILE A 22 8.38 -0.58 -9.61
N SER A 23 7.93 -0.53 -10.87
CA SER A 23 8.80 -0.58 -12.04
C SER A 23 9.51 0.74 -12.33
N ASP A 24 8.95 1.87 -11.88
CA ASP A 24 9.36 3.20 -12.34
C ASP A 24 9.69 4.19 -11.19
N TYR A 25 9.36 3.86 -9.94
CA TYR A 25 9.46 4.77 -8.79
C TYR A 25 10.17 4.12 -7.60
N GLU A 26 10.85 4.93 -6.78
CA GLU A 26 11.44 4.49 -5.52
C GLU A 26 10.39 4.28 -4.41
N ILE A 27 10.75 3.50 -3.39
CA ILE A 27 9.83 3.13 -2.30
C ILE A 27 9.20 4.35 -1.61
N ASN A 28 9.98 5.42 -1.40
CA ASN A 28 9.47 6.64 -0.76
C ASN A 28 8.43 7.35 -1.62
N GLU A 29 8.62 7.43 -2.94
CA GLU A 29 7.67 8.05 -3.87
C GLU A 29 6.36 7.27 -3.91
N ILE A 30 6.43 5.94 -3.87
CA ILE A 30 5.25 5.07 -3.79
C ILE A 30 4.52 5.28 -2.46
N ARG A 31 5.25 5.40 -1.34
CA ARG A 31 4.67 5.68 -0.03
C ARG A 31 3.97 7.04 0.01
N GLU A 32 4.58 8.07 -0.55
CA GLU A 32 3.99 9.40 -0.68
C GLU A 32 2.71 9.36 -1.51
N PHE A 33 2.73 8.71 -2.67
CA PHE A 33 1.55 8.53 -3.51
C PHE A 33 0.38 7.87 -2.76
N VAL A 34 0.62 6.77 -2.05
CA VAL A 34 -0.44 6.09 -1.28
C VAL A 34 -0.95 6.99 -0.17
N THR A 35 -0.05 7.70 0.53
CA THR A 35 -0.40 8.63 1.60
C THR A 35 -1.32 9.74 1.11
N ASP A 36 -0.94 10.39 0.01
CA ASP A 36 -1.72 11.46 -0.58
C ASP A 36 -3.06 10.96 -1.07
N ARG A 37 -3.08 9.82 -1.78
CA ARG A 37 -4.31 9.23 -2.32
C ARG A 37 -5.33 8.89 -1.23
N ILE A 38 -4.87 8.31 -0.12
CA ILE A 38 -5.73 7.91 1.00
C ILE A 38 -6.22 9.12 1.79
N ASN A 39 -5.35 10.10 2.06
CA ASN A 39 -5.71 11.30 2.82
C ASN A 39 -6.66 12.23 2.05
N MET A 40 -6.77 12.10 0.72
CA MET A 40 -7.78 12.81 -0.08
C MET A 40 -9.21 12.28 0.13
N ILE A 41 -9.38 11.11 0.73
CA ILE A 41 -10.69 10.50 0.94
C ILE A 41 -11.26 10.99 2.28
N PRO A 42 -12.44 11.62 2.30
CA PRO A 42 -13.06 12.05 3.54
C PRO A 42 -13.27 10.88 4.52
N ASP A 43 -12.98 11.15 5.79
CA ASP A 43 -13.00 10.22 6.93
C ASP A 43 -11.92 9.15 6.93
N PHE A 44 -10.99 9.16 5.96
CA PHE A 44 -9.86 8.25 5.95
C PHE A 44 -8.64 8.92 6.60
N ARG A 45 -7.94 8.15 7.44
CA ARG A 45 -6.66 8.55 8.02
C ARG A 45 -5.70 7.38 7.92
N LEU A 46 -4.68 7.52 7.07
CA LEU A 46 -3.64 6.51 6.94
C LEU A 46 -2.92 6.32 8.29
N GLU A 47 -2.81 5.08 8.75
CA GLU A 47 -1.99 4.72 9.90
C GLU A 47 -0.57 4.38 9.42
N TYR A 48 -0.47 3.48 8.43
CA TYR A 48 0.78 3.22 7.72
C TYR A 48 0.53 2.62 6.33
N TYR A 49 1.50 2.80 5.45
CA TYR A 49 1.71 2.00 4.25
C TYR A 49 3.20 1.64 4.15
N GLU A 50 3.50 0.35 4.01
CA GLU A 50 4.87 -0.15 3.92
C GLU A 50 4.97 -1.28 2.89
N ILE A 51 6.10 -1.35 2.19
CA ILE A 51 6.45 -2.51 1.37
C ILE A 51 7.40 -3.37 2.20
N VAL A 52 7.05 -4.64 2.38
CA VAL A 52 7.82 -5.59 3.19
C VAL A 52 8.16 -6.84 2.39
N GLU A 53 9.25 -7.51 2.77
CA GLU A 53 9.58 -8.85 2.27
C GLU A 53 8.73 -9.91 3.00
N GLU A 54 8.21 -10.91 2.28
CA GLU A 54 7.21 -11.89 2.77
C GLU A 54 7.70 -12.70 3.97
N GLU A 55 8.93 -13.21 3.95
CA GLU A 55 9.43 -14.14 4.97
C GLU A 55 9.86 -13.42 6.25
N THR A 56 10.54 -12.29 6.10
CA THR A 56 11.14 -11.56 7.23
C THR A 56 10.24 -10.46 7.79
N LEU A 57 9.20 -10.05 7.03
CA LEU A 57 8.35 -8.89 7.31
C LEU A 57 9.14 -7.60 7.54
N LYS A 58 10.39 -7.55 7.05
CA LYS A 58 11.22 -6.35 7.16
C LYS A 58 10.79 -5.35 6.10
N PRO A 59 10.65 -4.06 6.46
CA PRO A 59 10.44 -3.00 5.49
C PRO A 59 11.57 -2.96 4.47
N VAL A 60 11.19 -2.72 3.22
CA VAL A 60 12.09 -2.38 2.12
C VAL A 60 12.19 -0.85 2.10
N HIS A 61 13.41 -0.32 2.01
CA HIS A 61 13.63 1.13 1.99
C HIS A 61 14.05 1.67 0.62
N SER A 62 14.52 0.79 -0.28
CA SER A 62 14.84 1.14 -1.67
C SER A 62 14.58 -0.03 -2.60
N VAL A 63 14.22 0.25 -3.85
CA VAL A 63 13.97 -0.78 -4.87
C VAL A 63 15.22 -1.63 -5.12
N PHE A 64 16.42 -1.07 -4.93
CA PHE A 64 17.70 -1.80 -5.05
C PHE A 64 17.87 -2.93 -4.01
N GLU A 65 17.13 -2.92 -2.91
CA GLU A 65 17.12 -4.01 -1.91
C GLU A 65 16.24 -5.20 -2.33
N MET A 66 15.43 -5.00 -3.37
CA MET A 66 14.49 -6.01 -3.83
C MET A 66 15.14 -7.00 -4.81
N SER A 67 14.72 -8.26 -4.77
CA SER A 67 15.20 -9.32 -5.65
C SER A 67 14.03 -10.09 -6.27
N PRO A 68 14.07 -10.45 -7.58
CA PRO A 68 13.05 -11.28 -8.22
C PRO A 68 12.86 -12.67 -7.58
N GLU A 69 13.84 -13.14 -6.80
CA GLU A 69 13.80 -14.44 -6.10
C GLU A 69 12.97 -14.38 -4.80
N LYS A 70 12.63 -13.17 -4.34
CA LYS A 70 11.88 -12.92 -3.11
C LYS A 70 10.50 -12.37 -3.43
N LYS A 71 9.60 -12.47 -2.46
CA LYS A 71 8.26 -11.92 -2.55
C LYS A 71 8.11 -10.72 -1.65
N TYR A 72 7.32 -9.77 -2.12
CA TYR A 72 7.11 -8.50 -1.43
C TYR A 72 5.62 -8.18 -1.40
N TYR A 73 5.19 -7.52 -0.33
CA TYR A 73 3.80 -7.08 -0.18
C TYR A 73 3.76 -5.62 0.24
N GLY A 74 2.87 -4.87 -0.40
CA GLY A 74 2.46 -3.54 0.05
C GLY A 74 1.36 -3.70 1.08
N CYS A 75 1.66 -3.42 2.33
CA CYS A 75 0.75 -3.54 3.47
C CYS A 75 0.23 -2.16 3.85
N ILE A 76 -1.09 -2.06 4.07
CA ILE A 76 -1.74 -0.82 4.48
C ILE A 76 -2.62 -1.02 5.71
N ALA A 77 -2.58 -0.05 6.62
CA ALA A 77 -3.59 0.10 7.66
C ALA A 77 -4.08 1.55 7.69
N LEU A 78 -5.39 1.74 7.84
CA LEU A 78 -6.00 3.06 7.94
C LEU A 78 -7.27 3.03 8.79
N TRP A 79 -7.66 4.20 9.27
CA TRP A 79 -8.92 4.41 9.98
C TRP A 79 -9.95 5.03 9.04
N ALA A 80 -11.12 4.41 8.92
CA ALA A 80 -12.29 4.90 8.22
C ALA A 80 -13.35 5.30 9.26
N GLY A 81 -13.27 6.53 9.76
CA GLY A 81 -13.94 6.93 11.00
C GLY A 81 -13.41 6.11 12.18
N GLU A 82 -14.29 5.32 12.81
CA GLU A 82 -13.95 4.46 13.96
C GLU A 82 -13.54 3.03 13.57
N ILE A 83 -13.64 2.68 12.27
CA ILE A 83 -13.32 1.33 11.78
C ILE A 83 -11.88 1.30 11.30
N ARG A 84 -11.07 0.40 11.84
CA ARG A 84 -9.73 0.11 11.33
C ARG A 84 -9.80 -0.90 10.19
N LEU A 85 -9.29 -0.50 9.03
CA LEU A 85 -9.18 -1.34 7.84
C LEU A 85 -7.72 -1.70 7.60
N ILE A 86 -7.49 -2.95 7.24
CA ILE A 86 -6.18 -3.45 6.81
C ILE A 86 -6.34 -4.16 5.48
N ASP A 87 -5.34 -4.05 4.63
CA ASP A 87 -5.27 -4.79 3.38
C ASP A 87 -3.80 -4.96 2.97
N ASN A 88 -3.54 -5.85 2.02
CA ASN A 88 -2.23 -5.99 1.41
C ASN A 88 -2.34 -6.44 -0.04
N ILE A 89 -1.28 -6.20 -0.81
CA ILE A 89 -1.16 -6.69 -2.19
C ILE A 89 0.26 -7.16 -2.46
N GLU A 90 0.40 -8.23 -3.24
CA GLU A 90 1.69 -8.68 -3.74
C GLU A 90 2.29 -7.62 -4.69
N ILE A 91 3.55 -7.27 -4.45
CA ILE A 91 4.35 -6.38 -5.30
C ILE A 91 5.30 -7.27 -6.11
N ARG A 92 5.05 -7.37 -7.42
CA ARG A 92 5.86 -8.18 -8.33
C ARG A 92 6.86 -7.31 -9.07
N LEU A 93 8.14 -7.64 -8.94
CA LEU A 93 9.17 -7.14 -9.84
C LEU A 93 8.94 -7.76 -11.22
N ARG A 94 9.04 -6.94 -12.27
CA ARG A 94 8.94 -7.40 -13.66
C ARG A 94 10.27 -7.91 -14.18
#